data_AF-A0AA42B7C6-F1
#
_entry.id   AF-A0AA42B7C6-F1
#
_cell.length_a   1.000
_cell.length_b   1.000
_cell.length_c   1.000
_cell.angle_alpha   90.00
_cell.angle_beta   90.00
_cell.angle_gamma   90.00
#
_symmetry.space_group_name_H-M   'P 1'
#
loop_
_entity.id
_entity.type
_entity.pdbx_description
1 polymer ?
#
loop_
_entity_poly.entity_id
_entity_poly.type
_entity_poly.pdbx_seq_one_letter_code
_entity_poly.pdbx_strand_id
1 'polypeptide(L)'
;MTSNSHLKPEHERLVAAYLSGEDVAEELLAECKTTPQLLTTLSEQVSIERLLAAELMAENDTQSFSSEVIERILPEQSSSLVDRVNNEINNIKAPTPWYEKPMAMAASIVMLVSILFAANYVDLQQDFAQVTKIAAVSPALDSLHIGNHLGRGEVELHQGYSEITLNNGVVLVLEAPIKLQLKSAEQVILDHGKLIARVPPNAIGFRIDTPSSEIIDLGTEFGVEVNQNGASKVHVLDGEIKARGNTEQSYRHAKKDEGLAFDLAHQVTNFKSDASEFMRVLPGNSALEPDYLHWSFNEQIEQQFPSTGQGLTSEQYPAIDRSPADTPISHITGVFDQAIEFDGQGNWLETNFPGIGHDDPRTVSFWLKIPKDFSINHAYGVVNWGLQQDYAAWQISPNPEAIDGPLGRLRIGTYQAQVVGSTDLRDDQWHHIAVVLYGGETSNIATHVLLYVDGELERTQNKSIAKIDTLLDHPLSRPLSLGRNIGYEDKAQHEQQMFFKGALDELYVHEAALSQQQIQQLMNQNKLALENESIK
;
A
#
# COMPACT_ATOMS: atom_id res chain seq x y z
N MET A 1 16.78 47.95 -38.05
CA MET A 1 17.84 47.07 -38.59
C MET A 1 18.01 45.92 -37.61
N THR A 2 17.39 44.79 -37.91
CA THR A 2 17.75 43.47 -37.37
C THR A 2 17.56 42.48 -38.52
N SER A 3 18.59 41.69 -38.74
CA SER A 3 18.87 40.87 -39.92
C SER A 3 17.77 39.84 -40.20
N ASN A 4 17.17 39.86 -41.39
CA ASN A 4 16.53 38.68 -41.99
C ASN A 4 17.62 37.63 -42.24
N SER A 5 17.87 36.74 -41.29
CA SER A 5 18.60 35.50 -41.56
C SER A 5 17.60 34.47 -42.06
N HIS A 6 17.38 34.43 -43.38
CA HIS A 6 16.63 33.34 -44.01
C HIS A 6 17.28 31.99 -43.65
N LEU A 7 16.45 31.05 -43.22
CA LEU A 7 16.85 29.65 -43.13
C LEU A 7 17.35 29.19 -44.49
N LYS A 8 18.31 28.28 -44.49
CA LYS A 8 18.75 27.67 -45.74
C LYS A 8 17.60 26.83 -46.31
N PRO A 9 17.44 26.73 -47.64
CA PRO A 9 16.39 25.93 -48.27
C PRO A 9 16.37 24.47 -47.82
N GLU A 10 17.54 23.91 -47.48
CA GLU A 10 17.68 22.56 -46.94
C GLU A 10 17.00 22.38 -45.59
N HIS A 11 17.08 23.38 -44.71
CA HIS A 11 16.44 23.37 -43.40
C HIS A 11 14.92 23.58 -43.51
N GLU A 12 14.47 24.47 -44.41
CA GLU A 12 13.04 24.66 -44.68
C GLU A 12 12.40 23.36 -45.20
N ARG A 13 13.11 22.62 -46.05
CA ARG A 13 12.67 21.31 -46.54
C ARG A 13 12.57 20.27 -45.42
N LEU A 14 13.54 20.21 -44.52
CA LEU A 14 13.53 19.27 -43.39
C LEU A 14 12.39 19.57 -42.40
N VAL A 15 12.12 20.83 -42.12
CA VAL A 15 10.98 21.24 -41.28
C VAL A 15 9.66 20.86 -41.95
N ALA A 16 9.49 21.14 -43.25
CA ALA A 16 8.28 20.79 -43.98
C ALA A 16 8.04 19.27 -44.03
N ALA A 17 9.08 18.47 -44.26
CA ALA A 17 9.00 17.01 -44.28
C ALA A 17 8.64 16.44 -42.90
N TYR A 18 9.17 17.02 -41.82
CA TYR A 18 8.82 16.61 -40.46
C TYR A 18 7.35 16.92 -40.14
N LEU A 19 6.85 18.11 -40.49
CA LEU A 19 5.46 18.50 -40.27
C LEU A 19 4.46 17.75 -41.17
N SER A 20 4.90 17.22 -42.32
CA SER A 20 4.08 16.32 -43.15
C SER A 20 4.08 14.86 -42.67
N GLY A 21 4.81 14.54 -41.58
CA GLY A 21 4.88 13.21 -41.00
C GLY A 21 5.88 12.27 -41.68
N GLU A 22 6.84 12.80 -42.43
CA GLU A 22 7.93 12.01 -43.02
C GLU A 22 8.98 11.65 -41.95
N ASP A 23 9.65 10.50 -42.12
CA ASP A 23 10.65 9.98 -41.18
C ASP A 23 11.99 10.70 -41.34
N VAL A 24 12.05 11.95 -40.88
CA VAL A 24 13.22 12.83 -40.93
C VAL A 24 13.63 13.37 -39.55
N ALA A 25 13.06 12.80 -38.47
CA ALA A 25 13.18 13.33 -37.11
C ALA A 25 14.63 13.33 -36.57
N GLU A 26 15.40 12.27 -36.86
CA GLU A 26 16.80 12.19 -36.41
C GLU A 26 17.71 13.19 -37.14
N GLU A 27 17.51 13.36 -38.45
CA GLU A 27 18.26 14.32 -39.28
C GLU A 27 17.95 15.76 -38.87
N LEU A 28 16.67 16.08 -38.64
CA LEU A 28 16.24 17.39 -38.17
C LEU A 28 16.78 17.69 -36.76
N LEU A 29 16.78 16.70 -35.86
CA LEU A 29 17.32 16.86 -34.50
C LEU A 29 18.83 17.11 -34.50
N ALA A 30 19.57 16.48 -35.41
CA ALA A 30 21.00 16.70 -35.58
C ALA A 30 21.30 18.16 -36.01
N GLU A 31 20.55 18.69 -36.98
CA GLU A 31 20.73 20.07 -37.46
C GLU A 31 20.20 21.13 -36.48
N CYS A 32 19.20 20.81 -35.67
CA CYS A 32 18.74 21.72 -34.61
C CYS A 32 19.80 21.95 -33.52
N LYS A 33 20.68 20.98 -33.27
CA LYS A 33 21.78 21.11 -32.29
C LYS A 33 22.89 22.05 -32.77
N THR A 34 23.08 22.16 -34.08
CA THR A 34 24.15 22.96 -34.70
C THR A 34 23.66 24.36 -35.08
N THR A 35 22.35 24.53 -35.34
CA THR A 35 21.76 25.79 -35.82
C THR A 35 20.63 26.29 -34.89
N PRO A 36 20.91 27.19 -33.93
CA PRO A 36 19.92 27.69 -32.97
C PRO A 36 18.69 28.35 -33.60
N GLN A 37 18.84 29.02 -34.75
CA GLN A 37 17.73 29.65 -35.48
C GLN A 37 16.73 28.62 -36.06
N LEU A 38 17.21 27.44 -36.43
CA LEU A 38 16.36 26.33 -36.89
C LEU A 38 15.51 25.79 -35.75
N LEU A 39 16.09 25.64 -34.56
CA LEU A 39 15.38 25.22 -33.36
C LEU A 39 14.26 26.20 -32.99
N THR A 40 14.52 27.50 -33.03
CA THR A 40 13.48 28.52 -32.76
C THR A 40 12.34 28.43 -33.78
N THR A 41 12.66 28.28 -35.06
CA THR A 41 11.64 28.22 -36.13
C THR A 41 10.82 26.93 -36.03
N LEU A 42 11.46 25.79 -35.78
CA LEU A 42 10.78 24.51 -35.58
C LEU A 42 9.88 24.56 -34.33
N SER A 43 10.36 25.15 -33.23
CA SER A 43 9.59 25.35 -32.01
C SER A 43 8.34 26.20 -32.25
N GLU A 44 8.46 27.28 -33.03
CA GLU A 44 7.31 28.12 -33.40
C GLU A 44 6.29 27.34 -34.25
N GLN A 45 6.74 26.60 -35.26
CA GLN A 45 5.84 25.85 -36.14
C GLN A 45 5.15 24.66 -35.45
N VAL A 46 5.87 23.90 -34.61
CA VAL A 46 5.28 22.82 -33.79
C VAL A 46 4.32 23.37 -32.75
N SER A 47 4.59 24.56 -32.20
CA SER A 47 3.66 25.21 -31.27
C SER A 47 2.36 25.62 -31.98
N ILE A 48 2.45 26.15 -33.20
CA ILE A 48 1.28 26.49 -34.03
C ILE A 48 0.51 25.21 -34.39
N GLU A 49 1.20 24.14 -34.79
CA GLU A 49 0.56 22.86 -35.12
C GLU A 49 -0.16 22.26 -33.90
N ARG A 50 0.45 22.31 -32.71
CA ARG A 50 -0.19 21.86 -31.47
C ARG A 50 -1.41 22.69 -31.11
N LEU A 51 -1.37 24.01 -31.31
CA LEU A 51 -2.53 24.89 -31.12
C LEU A 51 -3.64 24.55 -32.12
N LEU A 52 -3.31 24.33 -33.39
CA LEU A 52 -4.26 23.92 -34.42
C LEU A 52 -4.85 22.54 -34.14
N ALA A 53 -4.03 21.57 -33.70
CA ALA A 53 -4.48 20.23 -33.34
C ALA A 53 -5.35 20.24 -32.08
N ALA A 54 -5.02 21.05 -31.08
CA ALA A 54 -5.84 21.23 -29.89
C ALA A 54 -7.21 21.84 -30.23
N GLU A 55 -7.25 22.80 -31.16
CA GLU A 55 -8.50 23.40 -31.64
C GLU A 55 -9.30 22.44 -32.54
N LEU A 56 -8.63 21.63 -33.37
CA LEU A 56 -9.25 20.59 -34.21
C LEU A 56 -9.82 19.42 -33.37
N MET A 57 -9.21 19.11 -32.23
CA MET A 57 -9.73 18.12 -31.28
C MET A 57 -10.84 18.68 -30.39
N ALA A 58 -10.99 20.01 -30.32
CA ALA A 58 -12.15 20.67 -29.74
C ALA A 58 -13.28 20.75 -30.80
N GLU A 59 -13.86 19.61 -31.18
CA GLU A 59 -15.04 19.59 -32.05
C GLU A 59 -16.25 20.24 -31.36
N ASN A 60 -16.46 21.51 -31.65
CA ASN A 60 -17.73 22.07 -32.12
C ASN A 60 -17.46 23.47 -32.66
N ASP A 61 -17.23 23.55 -33.97
CA ASP A 61 -17.46 24.70 -34.86
C ASP A 61 -16.29 25.01 -35.81
N THR A 62 -16.01 24.07 -36.71
CA THR A 62 -15.01 24.21 -37.79
C THR A 62 -15.32 25.34 -38.79
N GLN A 63 -16.49 25.99 -38.69
CA GLN A 63 -16.88 27.11 -39.56
C GLN A 63 -16.42 28.49 -39.05
N SER A 64 -16.19 28.67 -37.75
CA SER A 64 -15.87 29.99 -37.18
C SER A 64 -14.42 30.42 -37.50
N PHE A 65 -13.44 29.53 -37.27
CA PHE A 65 -12.02 29.87 -37.43
C PHE A 65 -11.60 30.09 -38.90
N SER A 66 -12.11 29.25 -39.80
CA SER A 66 -11.82 29.34 -41.24
C SER A 66 -12.40 30.62 -41.86
N SER A 67 -13.56 31.07 -41.37
CA SER A 67 -14.20 32.31 -41.83
C SER A 67 -13.43 33.56 -41.37
N GLU A 68 -12.98 33.62 -40.10
CA GLU A 68 -12.25 34.77 -39.56
C GLU A 68 -10.85 34.96 -40.18
N VAL A 69 -10.19 33.85 -40.51
CA VAL A 69 -8.87 33.88 -41.17
C VAL A 69 -8.99 34.27 -42.64
N ILE A 70 -10.02 33.79 -43.36
CA ILE A 70 -10.28 34.19 -44.76
C ILE A 70 -10.67 35.67 -44.84
N GLU A 71 -11.42 36.20 -43.87
CA GLU A 71 -11.80 37.62 -43.81
C GLU A 71 -10.59 38.54 -43.59
N ARG A 72 -9.59 38.08 -42.83
CA ARG A 72 -8.34 38.83 -42.57
C ARG A 72 -7.30 38.76 -43.70
N ILE A 73 -7.42 37.80 -44.61
CA ILE A 73 -6.44 37.58 -45.70
C ILE A 73 -6.86 38.28 -47.01
N LEU A 74 -8.14 38.63 -47.20
CA LEU A 74 -8.59 39.30 -48.42
C LEU A 74 -8.18 40.79 -48.42
N PRO A 75 -7.34 41.25 -49.37
CA PRO A 75 -6.94 42.65 -49.46
C PRO A 75 -8.04 43.46 -50.16
N GLU A 76 -8.73 44.34 -49.44
CA GLU A 76 -9.66 45.28 -50.05
C GLU A 76 -8.92 46.29 -50.94
N GLN A 77 -9.12 46.19 -52.26
CA GLN A 77 -8.85 47.30 -53.16
C GLN A 77 -9.91 48.38 -52.99
N SER A 78 -9.51 49.43 -52.26
CA SER A 78 -9.86 50.84 -52.41
C SER A 78 -10.73 51.18 -53.62
N SER A 79 -11.92 51.77 -53.46
CA SER A 79 -12.03 53.23 -53.66
C SER A 79 -13.41 53.81 -53.29
N SER A 80 -14.28 53.10 -52.56
CA SER A 80 -15.63 53.61 -52.24
C SER A 80 -15.89 53.97 -50.77
N LEU A 81 -14.92 53.71 -49.90
CA LEU A 81 -15.06 53.84 -48.44
C LEU A 81 -14.64 55.23 -47.92
N VAL A 82 -13.63 55.84 -48.55
CA VAL A 82 -13.12 57.18 -48.15
C VAL A 82 -14.19 58.28 -48.37
N ASP A 83 -15.00 58.16 -49.43
CA ASP A 83 -16.05 59.14 -49.73
C ASP A 83 -17.31 58.98 -48.85
N ARG A 84 -17.55 57.77 -48.30
CA ARG A 84 -18.64 57.53 -47.34
C ARG A 84 -18.26 57.95 -45.92
N VAL A 85 -17.01 57.72 -45.54
CA VAL A 85 -16.49 58.05 -44.20
C VAL A 85 -16.46 59.56 -43.96
N ASN A 86 -16.10 60.37 -44.96
CA ASN A 86 -16.12 61.84 -44.80
C ASN A 86 -17.53 62.43 -44.60
N ASN A 87 -18.59 61.75 -45.04
CA ASN A 87 -19.97 62.20 -44.84
C ASN A 87 -20.57 61.73 -43.49
N GLU A 88 -20.08 60.65 -42.89
CA GLU A 88 -20.50 60.21 -41.54
C GLU A 88 -19.69 60.84 -40.39
N ILE A 89 -18.42 61.22 -40.62
CA ILE A 89 -17.56 61.83 -39.57
C ILE A 89 -18.11 63.17 -39.05
N ASN A 90 -18.89 63.92 -39.84
CA ASN A 90 -19.45 65.20 -39.41
C ASN A 90 -20.71 65.07 -38.52
N ASN A 91 -21.21 63.86 -38.23
CA ASN A 91 -22.44 63.66 -37.46
C ASN A 91 -22.37 62.65 -36.31
N ILE A 92 -21.19 62.10 -35.96
CA ILE A 92 -21.05 61.17 -34.83
C ILE A 92 -20.52 61.92 -33.60
N LYS A 93 -21.39 62.10 -32.59
CA LYS A 93 -20.95 62.44 -31.22
C LYS A 93 -20.19 61.25 -30.64
N ALA A 94 -18.99 61.48 -30.10
CA ALA A 94 -18.13 60.44 -29.55
C ALA A 94 -18.83 59.59 -28.46
N PRO A 95 -18.74 58.25 -28.49
CA PRO A 95 -19.16 57.42 -27.37
C PRO A 95 -18.14 57.54 -26.23
N THR A 96 -18.64 57.76 -25.01
CA THR A 96 -17.84 57.74 -23.78
C THR A 96 -17.20 56.37 -23.57
N PRO A 97 -15.90 56.28 -23.22
CA PRO A 97 -15.20 55.01 -23.09
C PRO A 97 -15.74 54.16 -21.93
N TRP A 98 -15.75 52.85 -22.11
CA TRP A 98 -16.40 51.87 -21.20
C TRP A 98 -15.81 51.82 -19.78
N TYR A 99 -14.61 52.37 -19.56
CA TYR A 99 -13.99 52.49 -18.24
C TYR A 99 -14.57 53.63 -17.36
N GLU A 100 -15.38 54.54 -17.92
CA GLU A 100 -16.02 55.62 -17.15
C GLU A 100 -17.35 55.19 -16.49
N LYS A 101 -17.81 53.97 -16.74
CA LYS A 101 -19.05 53.43 -16.15
C LYS A 101 -18.70 52.49 -14.99
N PRO A 102 -18.84 52.92 -13.72
CA PRO A 102 -18.42 52.13 -12.55
C PRO A 102 -19.12 50.75 -12.48
N MET A 103 -20.31 50.62 -13.06
CA MET A 103 -21.05 49.35 -13.13
C MET A 103 -20.42 48.31 -14.08
N ALA A 104 -19.74 48.73 -15.16
CA ALA A 104 -19.12 47.80 -16.10
C ALA A 104 -17.84 47.18 -15.52
N MET A 105 -16.99 48.00 -14.89
CA MET A 105 -15.82 47.51 -14.13
C MET A 105 -16.24 46.57 -12.98
N ALA A 106 -17.30 46.93 -12.25
CA ALA A 106 -17.80 46.09 -11.18
C ALA A 106 -18.26 44.72 -11.70
N ALA A 107 -18.95 44.66 -12.85
CA ALA A 107 -19.39 43.41 -13.47
C ALA A 107 -18.21 42.53 -13.93
N SER A 108 -17.16 43.11 -14.51
CA SER A 108 -15.96 42.38 -14.93
C SER A 108 -15.19 41.80 -13.74
N ILE A 109 -15.07 42.56 -12.65
CA ILE A 109 -14.42 42.11 -11.41
C ILE A 109 -15.25 40.99 -10.77
N VAL A 110 -16.58 41.14 -10.71
CA VAL A 110 -17.46 40.09 -10.18
C VAL A 110 -17.35 38.83 -11.05
N MET A 111 -17.36 38.93 -12.37
CA MET A 111 -17.22 37.78 -13.26
C MET A 111 -15.86 37.09 -13.10
N LEU A 112 -14.76 37.85 -13.01
CA LEU A 112 -13.42 37.29 -12.78
C LEU A 112 -13.32 36.63 -11.40
N VAL A 113 -13.86 37.26 -10.36
CA VAL A 113 -13.93 36.70 -9.01
C VAL A 113 -14.80 35.46 -9.00
N SER A 114 -15.95 35.44 -9.69
CA SER A 114 -16.83 34.28 -9.81
C SER A 114 -16.19 33.14 -10.59
N ILE A 115 -15.43 33.42 -11.65
CA ILE A 115 -14.66 32.41 -12.38
C ILE A 115 -13.54 31.85 -11.51
N LEU A 116 -12.82 32.70 -10.78
CA LEU A 116 -11.79 32.25 -9.83
C LEU A 116 -12.40 31.44 -8.68
N PHE A 117 -13.55 31.86 -8.16
CA PHE A 117 -14.27 31.14 -7.12
C PHE A 117 -14.81 29.80 -7.64
N ALA A 118 -15.37 29.78 -8.86
CA ALA A 118 -15.87 28.57 -9.49
C ALA A 118 -14.74 27.60 -9.85
N ALA A 119 -13.60 28.08 -10.37
CA ALA A 119 -12.43 27.25 -10.65
C ALA A 119 -11.86 26.64 -9.36
N ASN A 120 -11.76 27.43 -8.29
CA ASN A 120 -11.32 26.94 -6.98
C ASN A 120 -12.36 25.96 -6.37
N TYR A 121 -13.65 26.18 -6.61
CA TYR A 121 -14.72 25.28 -6.18
C TYR A 121 -14.71 23.94 -6.93
N VAL A 122 -14.40 23.94 -8.24
CA VAL A 122 -14.25 22.72 -9.06
C VAL A 122 -13.00 21.94 -8.65
N ASP A 123 -11.89 22.62 -8.40
CA ASP A 123 -10.63 22.03 -7.93
C ASP A 123 -10.73 21.44 -6.49
N LEU A 124 -11.69 21.93 -5.69
CA LEU A 124 -12.03 21.36 -4.38
C LEU A 124 -12.90 20.10 -4.46
N GLN A 125 -13.58 19.85 -5.59
CA GLN A 125 -14.49 18.71 -5.77
C GLN A 125 -13.89 17.56 -6.59
N GLN A 126 -12.66 17.68 -7.10
CA GLN A 126 -12.07 16.65 -7.93
C GLN A 126 -11.40 15.59 -7.06
N ASP A 127 -11.98 14.39 -7.01
CA ASP A 127 -11.34 13.24 -6.39
C ASP A 127 -10.10 12.83 -7.22
N PHE A 128 -8.96 12.71 -6.55
CA PHE A 128 -7.69 12.37 -7.18
C PHE A 128 -6.98 11.17 -6.54
N ALA A 129 -7.67 10.50 -5.62
CA ALA A 129 -7.17 9.36 -4.90
C ALA A 129 -8.27 8.32 -4.74
N GLN A 130 -7.87 7.07 -4.58
CA GLN A 130 -8.77 5.95 -4.33
C GLN A 130 -8.19 5.04 -3.26
N VAL A 131 -9.00 4.61 -2.30
CA VAL A 131 -8.62 3.58 -1.33
C VAL A 131 -8.65 2.23 -2.06
N THR A 132 -7.48 1.61 -2.26
CA THR A 132 -7.35 0.38 -3.03
C THR A 132 -7.33 -0.88 -2.16
N LYS A 133 -6.82 -0.77 -0.93
CA LYS A 133 -6.76 -1.88 0.02
C LYS A 133 -6.92 -1.36 1.45
N ILE A 134 -7.49 -2.19 2.32
CA ILE A 134 -7.52 -1.94 3.76
C ILE A 134 -7.18 -3.23 4.49
N ALA A 135 -6.49 -3.11 5.62
CA ALA A 135 -6.27 -4.20 6.53
C ALA A 135 -6.54 -3.70 7.94
N ALA A 136 -7.52 -4.30 8.60
CA ALA A 136 -7.85 -4.02 9.99
C ALA A 136 -8.31 -2.59 10.33
N VAL A 137 -9.05 -1.96 9.42
CA VAL A 137 -9.59 -0.62 9.63
C VAL A 137 -10.94 -0.73 10.35
N SER A 138 -11.10 0.00 11.45
CA SER A 138 -12.36 0.01 12.20
C SER A 138 -13.51 0.53 11.32
N PRO A 139 -14.67 -0.17 11.28
CA PRO A 139 -15.82 0.24 10.47
C PRO A 139 -16.46 1.56 10.92
N ALA A 140 -16.02 2.15 12.04
CA ALA A 140 -16.53 3.43 12.54
C ALA A 140 -16.01 4.67 11.77
N LEU A 141 -15.05 4.50 10.86
CA LEU A 141 -14.61 5.54 9.92
C LEU A 141 -15.39 5.40 8.61
N ASP A 142 -16.60 5.97 8.55
CA ASP A 142 -17.51 5.98 7.38
C ASP A 142 -16.88 6.53 6.06
N SER A 143 -15.61 6.98 6.08
CA SER A 143 -14.90 7.58 4.95
C SER A 143 -13.75 6.73 4.37
N LEU A 144 -13.37 5.60 4.95
CA LEU A 144 -12.30 4.73 4.39
C LEU A 144 -12.78 3.29 4.18
N HIS A 145 -13.41 3.08 3.03
CA HIS A 145 -13.73 1.75 2.50
C HIS A 145 -13.04 1.54 1.16
N ILE A 146 -12.76 0.28 0.81
CA ILE A 146 -12.18 -0.07 -0.49
C ILE A 146 -13.06 0.48 -1.61
N GLY A 147 -12.42 1.08 -2.61
CA GLY A 147 -13.07 1.71 -3.75
C GLY A 147 -13.50 3.15 -3.51
N ASN A 148 -13.45 3.65 -2.26
CA ASN A 148 -13.81 5.03 -1.98
C ASN A 148 -12.85 6.00 -2.68
N HIS A 149 -13.40 7.05 -3.28
CA HIS A 149 -12.66 8.12 -3.93
C HIS A 149 -12.44 9.26 -2.95
N LEU A 150 -11.21 9.79 -2.93
CA LEU A 150 -10.77 10.83 -2.02
C LEU A 150 -10.28 12.03 -2.81
N GLY A 151 -10.81 13.21 -2.46
CA GLY A 151 -10.32 14.51 -2.91
C GLY A 151 -9.38 15.16 -1.90
N ARG A 152 -9.33 16.48 -1.92
CA ARG A 152 -8.58 17.25 -0.92
C ARG A 152 -9.23 17.09 0.44
N GLY A 153 -8.43 16.80 1.45
CA GLY A 153 -8.98 16.64 2.79
C GLY A 153 -8.03 15.99 3.77
N GLU A 154 -8.53 15.84 4.98
CA GLU A 154 -7.86 15.13 6.06
C GLU A 154 -8.16 13.62 5.95
N VAL A 155 -7.13 12.81 6.16
CA VAL A 155 -7.21 11.36 6.28
C VAL A 155 -6.62 11.01 7.63
N GLU A 156 -7.43 10.37 8.47
CA GLU A 156 -7.03 9.94 9.81
C GLU A 156 -7.36 8.46 9.98
N LEU A 157 -6.38 7.70 10.45
CA LEU A 157 -6.52 6.27 10.71
C LEU A 157 -6.03 5.97 12.12
N HIS A 158 -6.93 5.45 12.95
CA HIS A 158 -6.64 5.13 14.35
C HIS A 158 -6.07 3.72 14.56
N GLN A 159 -6.44 2.77 13.70
CA GLN A 159 -6.00 1.37 13.75
C GLN A 159 -5.90 0.80 12.33
N GLY A 160 -5.02 -0.19 12.15
CA GLY A 160 -4.87 -0.92 10.90
C GLY A 160 -3.97 -0.22 9.88
N TYR A 161 -4.20 -0.58 8.61
CA TYR A 161 -3.49 -0.07 7.46
C TYR A 161 -4.43 0.25 6.31
N SER A 162 -4.04 1.19 5.46
CA SER A 162 -4.76 1.52 4.23
C SER A 162 -3.79 1.75 3.08
N GLU A 163 -4.12 1.26 1.89
CA GLU A 163 -3.44 1.62 0.64
C GLU A 163 -4.30 2.64 -0.10
N ILE A 164 -3.73 3.78 -0.44
CA ILE A 164 -4.36 4.84 -1.22
C ILE A 164 -3.56 5.00 -2.51
N THR A 165 -4.21 4.86 -3.66
CA THR A 165 -3.61 5.10 -4.96
C THR A 165 -4.07 6.45 -5.49
N LEU A 166 -3.12 7.33 -5.81
CA LEU A 166 -3.38 8.63 -6.44
C LEU A 166 -3.53 8.46 -7.96
N ASN A 167 -4.23 9.37 -8.62
CA ASN A 167 -4.52 9.28 -10.07
C ASN A 167 -3.26 9.33 -10.96
N ASN A 168 -2.13 9.83 -10.44
CA ASN A 168 -0.84 9.80 -11.13
C ASN A 168 -0.07 8.47 -10.90
N GLY A 169 -0.67 7.51 -10.19
CA GLY A 169 -0.09 6.20 -9.92
C GLY A 169 0.78 6.12 -8.66
N VAL A 170 0.95 7.21 -7.90
CA VAL A 170 1.60 7.14 -6.59
C VAL A 170 0.77 6.28 -5.66
N VAL A 171 1.40 5.30 -5.01
CA VAL A 171 0.74 4.44 -4.03
C VAL A 171 1.25 4.77 -2.64
N LEU A 172 0.33 5.14 -1.75
CA LEU A 172 0.58 5.43 -0.35
C LEU A 172 0.11 4.26 0.51
N VAL A 173 1.01 3.67 1.30
CA VAL A 173 0.64 2.68 2.32
C VAL A 173 0.71 3.36 3.69
N LEU A 174 -0.43 3.45 4.36
CA LEU A 174 -0.62 4.16 5.61
C LEU A 174 -0.65 3.16 6.77
N GLU A 175 0.08 3.45 7.85
CA GLU A 175 0.09 2.65 9.08
C GLU A 175 -0.43 3.47 10.26
N ALA A 176 -1.47 2.95 10.91
CA ALA A 176 -2.07 3.60 12.06
C ALA A 176 -1.20 3.54 13.33
N PRO A 177 -1.21 4.58 14.20
CA PRO A 177 -2.00 5.79 14.09
C PRO A 177 -1.35 6.79 13.13
N ILE A 178 -2.14 7.37 12.23
CA ILE A 178 -1.66 8.35 11.26
C ILE A 178 -2.71 9.41 10.98
N LYS A 179 -2.23 10.64 10.81
CA LYS A 179 -3.01 11.79 10.35
C LYS A 179 -2.25 12.51 9.26
N LEU A 180 -2.89 12.69 8.11
CA LEU A 180 -2.32 13.38 6.96
C LEU A 180 -3.37 14.22 6.24
N GLN A 181 -2.92 15.11 5.37
CA GLN A 181 -3.76 15.91 4.50
C GLN A 181 -3.38 15.67 3.04
N LEU A 182 -4.34 15.20 2.25
CA LEU A 182 -4.20 15.12 0.80
C LEU A 182 -4.38 16.53 0.22
N LYS A 183 -3.34 17.07 -0.43
CA LYS A 183 -3.39 18.41 -1.08
C LYS A 183 -3.61 18.30 -2.58
N SER A 184 -2.93 17.36 -3.23
CA SER A 184 -3.08 17.05 -4.65
C SER A 184 -2.50 15.66 -4.93
N ALA A 185 -2.59 15.19 -6.18
CA ALA A 185 -1.90 13.98 -6.60
C ALA A 185 -0.37 14.07 -6.44
N GLU A 186 0.18 15.28 -6.34
CA GLU A 186 1.63 15.55 -6.28
C GLU A 186 2.11 15.88 -4.86
N GLN A 187 1.20 16.09 -3.91
CA GLN A 187 1.56 16.59 -2.59
C GLN A 187 0.66 16.05 -1.47
N VAL A 188 1.32 15.58 -0.41
CA VAL A 188 0.70 15.18 0.86
C VAL A 188 1.39 15.90 2.01
N ILE A 189 0.62 16.29 3.03
CA ILE A 189 1.17 16.76 4.31
C ILE A 189 0.96 15.66 5.34
N LEU A 190 2.05 15.15 5.93
CA LEU A 190 2.00 14.16 7.01
C LEU A 190 2.16 14.88 8.34
N ASP A 191 1.08 14.91 9.15
CA ASP A 191 1.08 15.59 10.44
C ASP A 191 1.78 14.72 11.51
N HIS A 192 1.41 13.44 11.58
CA HIS A 192 2.08 12.41 12.40
C HIS A 192 1.72 11.00 11.92
N GLY A 193 2.53 10.01 12.26
CA GLY A 193 2.34 8.60 11.90
C GLY A 193 3.37 8.09 10.91
N LYS A 194 3.09 6.94 10.29
CA LYS A 194 3.98 6.27 9.34
C LYS A 194 3.29 6.05 8.00
N LEU A 195 3.98 6.39 6.92
CA LEU A 195 3.55 6.03 5.58
C LEU A 195 4.71 5.59 4.70
N ILE A 196 4.41 4.82 3.68
CA ILE A 196 5.30 4.57 2.54
C ILE A 196 4.71 5.21 1.31
N ALA A 197 5.56 5.84 0.50
CA ALA A 197 5.24 6.27 -0.84
C ALA A 197 6.01 5.42 -1.86
N ARG A 198 5.28 4.84 -2.82
CA ARG A 198 5.82 4.23 -4.03
C ARG A 198 5.51 5.13 -5.20
N VAL A 199 6.54 5.72 -5.80
CA VAL A 199 6.38 6.75 -6.82
C VAL A 199 6.82 6.21 -8.18
N PRO A 200 5.89 6.07 -9.15
CA PRO A 200 6.25 5.63 -10.49
C PRO A 200 7.00 6.72 -11.27
N PRO A 201 7.71 6.37 -12.37
CA PRO A 201 8.52 7.34 -13.13
C PRO A 201 7.75 8.55 -13.66
N ASN A 202 6.45 8.43 -13.93
CA ASN A 202 5.60 9.52 -14.40
C ASN A 202 5.16 10.50 -13.30
N ALA A 203 5.45 10.19 -12.03
CA ALA A 203 5.08 11.00 -10.86
C ALA A 203 6.30 11.48 -10.06
N ILE A 204 7.50 11.44 -10.67
CA ILE A 204 8.73 12.01 -10.09
C ILE A 204 8.49 13.47 -9.68
N GLY A 205 8.95 13.82 -8.48
CA GLY A 205 8.68 15.11 -7.87
C GLY A 205 7.53 15.10 -6.87
N PHE A 206 6.90 13.95 -6.62
CA PHE A 206 5.94 13.78 -5.53
C PHE A 206 6.55 14.26 -4.20
N ARG A 207 5.80 15.11 -3.49
CA ARG A 207 6.26 15.80 -2.27
C ARG A 207 5.47 15.35 -1.04
N ILE A 208 6.20 15.06 0.03
CA ILE A 208 5.64 14.91 1.37
C ILE A 208 6.21 16.03 2.26
N ASP A 209 5.31 16.85 2.78
CA ASP A 209 5.65 17.86 3.77
C ASP A 209 5.35 17.35 5.17
N THR A 210 6.25 17.62 6.09
CA THR A 210 6.13 17.29 7.52
C THR A 210 6.36 18.55 8.35
N PRO A 211 6.07 18.53 9.67
CA PRO A 211 6.32 19.70 10.52
C PRO A 211 7.78 20.16 10.54
N SER A 212 8.76 19.25 10.34
CA SER A 212 10.19 19.58 10.37
C SER A 212 10.87 19.58 9.00
N SER A 213 10.30 18.94 7.97
CA SER A 213 10.98 18.75 6.67
C SER A 213 10.06 18.74 5.45
N GLU A 214 10.65 19.07 4.30
CA GLU A 214 10.11 18.88 2.96
C GLU A 214 10.90 17.75 2.27
N ILE A 215 10.19 16.72 1.80
CA ILE A 215 10.75 15.53 1.17
C ILE A 215 10.22 15.44 -0.26
N ILE A 216 11.11 15.31 -1.24
CA ILE A 216 10.77 15.22 -2.65
C ILE A 216 11.37 13.94 -3.25
N ASP A 217 10.50 13.16 -3.87
CA ASP A 217 10.84 11.94 -4.57
C ASP A 217 11.54 12.19 -5.91
N LEU A 218 12.53 11.35 -6.26
CA LEU A 218 13.24 11.37 -7.54
C LEU A 218 13.04 10.08 -8.36
N GLY A 219 11.99 9.32 -8.09
CA GLY A 219 11.57 8.06 -8.74
C GLY A 219 11.88 6.85 -7.87
N THR A 220 11.15 6.68 -6.75
CA THR A 220 11.64 5.88 -5.62
C THR A 220 10.53 5.30 -4.73
N GLU A 221 10.92 4.33 -3.90
CA GLU A 221 10.14 3.87 -2.74
C GLU A 221 10.81 4.34 -1.43
N PHE A 222 10.06 5.08 -0.62
CA PHE A 222 10.57 5.61 0.66
C PHE A 222 9.49 5.64 1.73
N GLY A 223 9.92 5.40 2.98
CA GLY A 223 9.10 5.48 4.18
C GLY A 223 9.32 6.81 4.91
N VAL A 224 8.25 7.38 5.47
CA VAL A 224 8.32 8.57 6.32
C VAL A 224 7.62 8.26 7.65
N GLU A 225 8.34 8.50 8.74
CA GLU A 225 7.81 8.46 10.11
C GLU A 225 7.82 9.87 10.68
N VAL A 226 6.70 10.33 11.22
CA VAL A 226 6.60 11.60 11.96
C VAL A 226 6.07 11.31 13.36
N ASN A 227 6.86 11.65 14.38
CA ASN A 227 6.45 11.46 15.76
C ASN A 227 5.49 12.57 16.23
N GLN A 228 4.91 12.39 17.42
CA GLN A 228 3.97 13.36 18.03
C GLN A 228 4.59 14.76 18.27
N ASN A 229 5.92 14.87 18.29
CA ASN A 229 6.63 16.14 18.45
C ASN A 229 6.94 16.80 17.11
N GLY A 230 6.50 16.24 15.98
CA GLY A 230 6.74 16.76 14.64
C GLY A 230 8.14 16.51 14.09
N ALA A 231 8.98 15.71 14.76
CA ALA A 231 10.25 15.27 14.18
C ALA A 231 9.99 14.14 13.18
N SER A 232 10.63 14.24 12.02
CA SER A 232 10.45 13.33 10.90
C SER A 232 11.70 12.49 10.64
N LYS A 233 11.52 11.22 10.31
CA LYS A 233 12.55 10.37 9.71
C LYS A 233 12.10 9.92 8.34
N VAL A 234 13.00 9.99 7.37
CA VAL A 234 12.80 9.41 6.04
C VAL A 234 13.77 8.24 5.85
N HIS A 235 13.24 7.14 5.33
CA HIS A 235 13.92 5.87 5.07
C HIS A 235 13.84 5.62 3.56
N VAL A 236 14.97 5.66 2.85
CA VAL A 236 14.98 5.35 1.42
C VAL A 236 15.10 3.83 1.26
N LEU A 237 14.07 3.22 0.67
CA LEU A 237 13.98 1.77 0.52
C LEU A 237 14.52 1.32 -0.84
N ASP A 238 14.24 2.10 -1.89
CA ASP A 238 14.80 1.88 -3.22
C ASP A 238 14.88 3.17 -4.03
N GLY A 239 16.04 3.46 -4.63
CA GLY A 239 16.28 4.68 -5.42
C GLY A 239 16.88 5.85 -4.62
N GLU A 240 16.40 7.07 -4.84
CA GLU A 240 16.93 8.32 -4.28
C GLU A 240 15.82 9.35 -3.99
N ILE A 241 15.98 10.08 -2.88
CA ILE A 241 15.16 11.26 -2.54
C ILE A 241 16.04 12.47 -2.30
N LYS A 242 15.42 13.65 -2.33
CA LYS A 242 16.01 14.86 -1.75
C LYS A 242 15.09 15.42 -0.66
N ALA A 243 15.67 15.83 0.47
CA ALA A 243 14.93 16.40 1.59
C ALA A 243 15.66 17.59 2.20
N ARG A 244 14.91 18.49 2.84
CA ARG A 244 15.46 19.64 3.57
C ARG A 244 14.63 19.93 4.82
N GLY A 245 15.25 20.53 5.83
CA GLY A 245 14.49 21.13 6.93
C GLY A 245 13.67 22.33 6.44
N ASN A 246 12.51 22.59 7.04
CA ASN A 246 11.57 23.64 6.58
C ASN A 246 12.17 25.07 6.56
N THR A 247 13.26 25.31 7.28
CA THR A 247 13.98 26.59 7.32
C THR A 247 15.31 26.58 6.56
N GLU A 248 15.75 25.41 6.06
CA GLU A 248 16.98 25.27 5.29
C GLU A 248 16.72 25.53 3.80
N GLN A 249 17.65 26.19 3.11
CA GLN A 249 17.52 26.40 1.65
C GLN A 249 18.07 25.22 0.83
N SER A 250 19.03 24.48 1.38
CA SER A 250 19.76 23.44 0.65
C SER A 250 19.12 22.08 0.86
N TYR A 251 18.94 21.33 -0.24
CA TYR A 251 18.53 19.94 -0.19
C TYR A 251 19.71 19.03 0.15
N ARG A 252 19.39 17.97 0.89
CA ARG A 252 20.24 16.82 1.14
C ARG A 252 19.68 15.63 0.38
N HIS A 253 20.57 14.84 -0.19
CA HIS A 253 20.21 13.63 -0.93
C HIS A 253 20.38 12.42 -0.02
N ALA A 254 19.50 11.44 -0.17
CA ALA A 254 19.63 10.13 0.44
C ALA A 254 19.28 9.07 -0.60
N LYS A 255 20.09 8.01 -0.64
CA LYS A 255 19.94 6.88 -1.57
C LYS A 255 19.45 5.65 -0.83
N LYS A 256 19.15 4.59 -1.58
CA LYS A 256 18.84 3.27 -1.06
C LYS A 256 19.70 2.90 0.16
N ASP A 257 19.03 2.38 1.19
CA ASP A 257 19.60 1.98 2.49
C ASP A 257 20.07 3.16 3.38
N GLU A 258 19.88 4.41 2.97
CA GLU A 258 20.15 5.61 3.76
C GLU A 258 18.86 6.25 4.30
N GLY A 259 18.97 6.89 5.46
CA GLY A 259 17.89 7.65 6.06
C GLY A 259 18.35 9.01 6.56
N LEU A 260 17.41 9.95 6.62
CA LEU A 260 17.61 11.30 7.17
C LEU A 260 16.59 11.55 8.27
N ALA A 261 17.04 12.07 9.41
CA ALA A 261 16.16 12.50 10.49
C ALA A 261 16.25 14.01 10.63
N PHE A 262 15.09 14.66 10.79
CA PHE A 262 14.93 16.10 10.92
C PHE A 262 14.13 16.39 12.18
N ASP A 263 14.70 17.17 13.10
CA ASP A 263 13.98 17.68 14.26
C ASP A 263 13.51 19.13 14.07
N LEU A 264 12.68 19.61 15.00
CA LEU A 264 12.21 21.00 15.01
C LEU A 264 13.30 22.02 15.39
N ALA A 265 14.47 21.57 15.86
CA ALA A 265 15.63 22.41 16.12
C ALA A 265 16.53 22.57 14.87
N HIS A 266 16.06 22.08 13.71
CA HIS A 266 16.77 22.10 12.43
C HIS A 266 18.05 21.28 12.42
N GLN A 267 18.19 20.32 13.34
CA GLN A 267 19.26 19.35 13.27
C GLN A 267 18.90 18.26 12.27
N VAL A 268 19.85 17.92 11.41
CA VAL A 268 19.74 16.81 10.47
C VAL A 268 20.79 15.75 10.80
N THR A 269 20.35 14.50 10.92
CA THR A 269 21.24 13.35 11.11
C THR A 269 21.00 12.30 10.04
N ASN A 270 22.09 11.64 9.63
CA ASN A 270 22.02 10.52 8.71
C ASN A 270 22.07 9.22 9.51
N PHE A 271 21.32 8.23 9.08
CA PHE A 271 21.31 6.89 9.67
C PHE A 271 21.14 5.84 8.57
N LYS A 272 21.30 4.56 8.92
CA LYS A 272 21.03 3.46 8.00
C LYS A 272 19.53 3.18 7.97
N SER A 273 18.93 3.22 6.79
CA SER A 273 17.52 2.89 6.59
C SER A 273 17.23 1.46 7.05
N ASP A 274 16.11 1.28 7.75
CA ASP A 274 15.57 -0.02 8.12
C ASP A 274 14.19 -0.20 7.47
N ALA A 275 14.08 -1.17 6.56
CA ALA A 275 12.85 -1.48 5.84
C ALA A 275 11.84 -2.28 6.68
N SER A 276 12.27 -2.91 7.78
CA SER A 276 11.38 -3.69 8.66
C SER A 276 10.44 -2.83 9.48
N GLU A 277 10.76 -1.54 9.62
CA GLU A 277 9.98 -0.59 10.42
C GLU A 277 8.65 -0.20 9.77
N PHE A 278 8.39 -0.61 8.52
CA PHE A 278 7.23 -0.20 7.75
C PHE A 278 6.50 -1.39 7.09
N MET A 279 5.18 -1.30 7.03
CA MET A 279 4.36 -2.16 6.17
C MET A 279 4.43 -1.69 4.71
N ARG A 280 4.88 -2.57 3.80
CA ARG A 280 5.15 -2.21 2.39
C ARG A 280 4.06 -2.58 1.41
N VAL A 281 3.31 -3.62 1.73
CA VAL A 281 2.25 -4.16 0.88
C VAL A 281 1.09 -4.49 1.82
N LEU A 282 -0.14 -4.44 1.31
CA LEU A 282 -1.29 -5.00 2.00
C LEU A 282 -1.82 -6.20 1.22
N PRO A 283 -2.42 -7.19 1.91
CA PRO A 283 -3.09 -8.31 1.25
C PRO A 283 -4.06 -7.79 0.20
N GLY A 284 -4.11 -8.48 -0.95
CA GLY A 284 -5.17 -8.27 -1.92
C GLY A 284 -6.53 -8.73 -1.40
N ASN A 285 -7.55 -8.66 -2.25
CA ASN A 285 -8.86 -9.22 -1.90
C ASN A 285 -8.74 -10.73 -1.70
N SER A 286 -9.21 -11.20 -0.54
CA SER A 286 -9.33 -12.64 -0.30
C SER A 286 -10.43 -13.23 -1.17
N ALA A 287 -10.31 -14.51 -1.53
CA ALA A 287 -11.44 -15.25 -2.07
C ALA A 287 -12.58 -15.27 -1.04
N LEU A 288 -13.83 -15.12 -1.50
CA LEU A 288 -15.00 -15.16 -0.62
C LEU A 288 -15.14 -16.53 0.07
N GLU A 289 -14.88 -17.59 -0.69
CA GLU A 289 -14.85 -18.98 -0.23
C GLU A 289 -13.46 -19.56 -0.47
N PRO A 290 -12.47 -19.25 0.38
CA PRO A 290 -11.15 -19.80 0.27
C PRO A 290 -11.14 -21.26 0.71
N ASP A 291 -10.29 -22.04 0.05
CA ASP A 291 -10.05 -23.43 0.40
C ASP A 291 -9.48 -23.56 1.80
N TYR A 292 -9.96 -24.54 2.56
CA TYR A 292 -9.59 -24.73 3.97
C TYR A 292 -9.53 -26.20 4.40
N LEU A 293 -8.73 -26.45 5.43
CA LEU A 293 -8.77 -27.62 6.29
C LEU A 293 -9.17 -27.18 7.70
N HIS A 294 -9.91 -28.02 8.39
CA HIS A 294 -10.49 -27.72 9.70
C HIS A 294 -10.46 -28.94 10.62
N TRP A 295 -9.97 -28.75 11.85
CA TRP A 295 -10.04 -29.72 12.94
C TRP A 295 -10.80 -29.09 14.11
N SER A 296 -11.98 -29.62 14.41
CA SER A 296 -12.82 -29.12 15.52
C SER A 296 -12.46 -29.70 16.88
N PHE A 297 -11.77 -30.83 16.92
CA PHE A 297 -11.40 -31.54 18.16
C PHE A 297 -12.57 -32.01 19.04
N ASN A 298 -13.78 -32.03 18.48
CA ASN A 298 -15.00 -32.42 19.19
C ASN A 298 -15.07 -33.90 19.57
N GLU A 299 -14.44 -34.75 18.76
CA GLU A 299 -14.40 -36.19 18.98
C GLU A 299 -13.05 -36.77 18.57
N GLN A 300 -12.69 -37.87 19.24
CA GLN A 300 -11.53 -38.68 18.91
C GLN A 300 -11.99 -40.08 18.50
N ILE A 301 -11.64 -40.50 17.29
CA ILE A 301 -11.97 -41.80 16.71
C ILE A 301 -10.67 -42.57 16.51
N GLU A 302 -10.50 -43.71 17.18
CA GLU A 302 -9.32 -44.57 17.04
C GLU A 302 -7.97 -43.81 17.19
N GLN A 303 -7.88 -42.94 18.22
CA GLN A 303 -6.72 -42.05 18.50
C GLN A 303 -6.53 -40.91 17.49
N GLN A 304 -7.52 -40.62 16.66
CA GLN A 304 -7.43 -39.60 15.63
C GLN A 304 -8.52 -38.54 15.80
N PHE A 305 -8.16 -37.29 15.55
CA PHE A 305 -9.09 -36.18 15.44
C PHE A 305 -9.39 -35.96 13.95
N PRO A 306 -10.64 -36.16 13.50
CA PRO A 306 -10.99 -36.00 12.09
C PRO A 306 -10.73 -34.58 11.58
N SER A 307 -10.32 -34.47 10.32
CA SER A 307 -10.30 -33.19 9.61
C SER A 307 -11.48 -33.10 8.65
N THR A 308 -12.04 -31.92 8.50
CA THR A 308 -12.94 -31.55 7.41
C THR A 308 -12.30 -30.47 6.55
N GLY A 309 -12.83 -30.18 5.37
CA GLY A 309 -12.28 -29.13 4.52
C GLY A 309 -12.94 -29.03 3.16
N GLN A 310 -12.62 -27.95 2.45
CA GLN A 310 -13.08 -27.67 1.09
C GLN A 310 -11.90 -27.25 0.23
N GLY A 311 -11.78 -27.86 -0.96
CA GLY A 311 -10.97 -27.42 -2.10
C GLY A 311 -9.45 -27.52 -1.99
N LEU A 312 -8.88 -27.50 -0.79
CA LEU A 312 -7.42 -27.62 -0.57
C LEU A 312 -6.90 -28.98 -1.05
N THR A 313 -7.61 -30.04 -0.67
CA THR A 313 -7.40 -31.39 -1.22
C THR A 313 -8.71 -32.18 -1.18
N SER A 314 -8.78 -33.29 -1.94
CA SER A 314 -9.87 -34.27 -1.80
C SER A 314 -9.67 -35.28 -0.64
N GLU A 315 -8.55 -35.18 0.06
CA GLU A 315 -8.16 -36.09 1.15
C GLU A 315 -8.50 -35.49 2.51
N GLN A 316 -8.71 -36.38 3.50
CA GLN A 316 -8.77 -35.99 4.90
C GLN A 316 -7.40 -36.21 5.53
N TYR A 317 -6.98 -35.27 6.39
CA TYR A 317 -5.75 -35.30 7.16
C TYR A 317 -6.05 -35.36 8.65
N PRO A 318 -6.59 -36.49 9.17
CA PRO A 318 -6.84 -36.61 10.60
C PRO A 318 -5.56 -36.38 11.41
N ALA A 319 -5.69 -35.69 12.54
CA ALA A 319 -4.59 -35.47 13.47
C ALA A 319 -4.48 -36.66 14.43
N ILE A 320 -3.36 -37.37 14.37
CA ILE A 320 -3.10 -38.60 15.12
C ILE A 320 -2.50 -38.22 16.47
N ASP A 321 -3.03 -38.78 17.56
CA ASP A 321 -2.44 -38.65 18.89
C ASP A 321 -1.14 -39.46 19.00
N ARG A 322 -0.03 -38.74 19.17
CA ARG A 322 1.32 -39.30 19.30
C ARG A 322 1.84 -39.22 20.74
N SER A 323 0.97 -38.89 21.69
CA SER A 323 1.30 -38.79 23.11
C SER A 323 1.67 -40.15 23.71
N PRO A 324 2.44 -40.17 24.82
CA PRO A 324 2.66 -41.37 25.60
C PRO A 324 1.33 -42.02 26.04
N ALA A 325 1.27 -43.35 26.01
CA ALA A 325 0.04 -44.10 26.28
C ALA A 325 -0.52 -43.91 27.71
N ASP A 326 0.34 -43.53 28.66
CA ASP A 326 0.00 -43.21 30.05
C ASP A 326 -0.48 -41.77 30.25
N THR A 327 -0.20 -40.89 29.30
CA THR A 327 -0.60 -39.48 29.31
C THR A 327 -1.16 -39.07 27.95
N PRO A 328 -2.34 -39.59 27.54
CA PRO A 328 -2.97 -39.18 26.28
C PRO A 328 -3.46 -37.73 26.33
N ILE A 329 -3.77 -37.15 25.17
CA ILE A 329 -4.37 -35.81 25.11
C ILE A 329 -5.72 -35.79 25.85
N SER A 330 -5.93 -34.71 26.60
CA SER A 330 -7.15 -34.50 27.39
C SER A 330 -8.17 -33.68 26.63
N HIS A 331 -9.45 -34.02 26.77
CA HIS A 331 -10.56 -33.19 26.30
C HIS A 331 -11.05 -32.25 27.41
N ILE A 332 -11.31 -31.00 27.06
CA ILE A 332 -11.89 -29.99 27.95
C ILE A 332 -13.08 -29.29 27.26
N THR A 333 -13.82 -28.47 28.01
CA THR A 333 -14.84 -27.59 27.41
C THR A 333 -14.17 -26.53 26.53
N GLY A 334 -14.50 -26.56 25.24
CA GLY A 334 -14.01 -25.61 24.24
C GLY A 334 -14.84 -24.33 24.17
N VAL A 335 -14.52 -23.49 23.20
CA VAL A 335 -15.36 -22.36 22.78
C VAL A 335 -16.54 -22.88 21.97
N PHE A 336 -16.30 -23.86 21.11
CA PHE A 336 -17.31 -24.58 20.36
C PHE A 336 -17.27 -26.05 20.78
N ASP A 337 -18.23 -26.46 21.63
CA ASP A 337 -18.35 -27.83 22.15
C ASP A 337 -17.13 -28.35 22.96
N GLN A 338 -16.19 -29.08 22.37
CA GLN A 338 -15.02 -29.66 23.06
C GLN A 338 -13.71 -29.18 22.42
N ALA A 339 -12.70 -29.05 23.27
CA ALA A 339 -11.34 -28.70 22.88
C ALA A 339 -10.33 -29.72 23.41
N ILE A 340 -9.08 -29.59 22.98
CA ILE A 340 -7.96 -30.39 23.48
C ILE A 340 -7.05 -29.57 24.39
N GLU A 341 -6.48 -30.23 25.40
CA GLU A 341 -5.49 -29.66 26.31
C GLU A 341 -4.16 -30.44 26.25
N PHE A 342 -3.07 -29.69 26.10
CA PHE A 342 -1.69 -30.17 26.10
C PHE A 342 -1.04 -29.94 27.48
N ASP A 343 -0.37 -30.96 28.00
CA ASP A 343 0.24 -30.95 29.33
C ASP A 343 1.60 -30.24 29.44
N GLY A 344 2.23 -29.90 28.31
CA GLY A 344 3.58 -29.34 28.26
C GLY A 344 4.72 -30.32 28.52
N GLN A 345 4.46 -31.62 28.60
CA GLN A 345 5.45 -32.65 28.92
C GLN A 345 5.66 -33.65 27.79
N GLY A 346 4.58 -34.05 27.10
CA GLY A 346 4.66 -35.06 26.06
C GLY A 346 3.46 -35.15 25.14
N ASN A 347 2.41 -34.34 25.35
CA ASN A 347 1.25 -34.33 24.48
C ASN A 347 1.54 -33.64 23.14
N TRP A 348 1.23 -34.32 22.04
CA TRP A 348 1.30 -33.74 20.70
C TRP A 348 0.49 -34.53 19.67
N LEU A 349 0.11 -33.82 18.59
CA LEU A 349 -0.60 -34.39 17.45
C LEU A 349 0.24 -34.24 16.17
N GLU A 350 0.06 -35.18 15.24
CA GLU A 350 0.69 -35.18 13.93
C GLU A 350 -0.34 -35.50 12.85
N THR A 351 -0.31 -34.77 11.74
CA THR A 351 -1.12 -35.07 10.55
C THR A 351 -0.24 -35.60 9.42
N ASN A 352 -0.85 -36.10 8.34
CA ASN A 352 -0.16 -36.33 7.07
C ASN A 352 -0.23 -35.12 6.13
N PHE A 353 -0.81 -33.99 6.57
CA PHE A 353 -0.87 -32.79 5.76
C PHE A 353 0.53 -32.15 5.73
N PRO A 354 1.20 -32.03 4.58
CA PRO A 354 2.54 -31.47 4.53
C PRO A 354 2.60 -30.01 4.97
N GLY A 355 1.46 -29.31 4.91
CA GLY A 355 1.37 -27.86 5.09
C GLY A 355 1.31 -27.14 3.74
N ILE A 356 1.25 -25.81 3.80
CA ILE A 356 1.35 -24.96 2.61
C ILE A 356 2.83 -24.58 2.43
N GLY A 357 3.33 -24.54 1.19
CA GLY A 357 4.76 -24.44 0.88
C GLY A 357 5.22 -23.05 0.46
N HIS A 358 6.53 -22.84 0.39
CA HIS A 358 7.15 -21.60 -0.09
C HIS A 358 6.59 -20.35 0.58
N ASP A 359 6.26 -19.33 -0.21
CA ASP A 359 5.60 -18.11 0.22
C ASP A 359 4.14 -18.00 -0.24
N ASP A 360 3.51 -19.14 -0.54
CA ASP A 360 2.10 -19.17 -0.93
C ASP A 360 1.21 -18.53 0.15
N PRO A 361 0.18 -17.75 -0.22
CA PRO A 361 -0.74 -17.15 0.74
C PRO A 361 -1.40 -18.20 1.64
N ARG A 362 -1.48 -17.91 2.95
CA ARG A 362 -2.16 -18.78 3.91
C ARG A 362 -2.65 -18.05 5.14
N THR A 363 -3.70 -18.60 5.74
CA THR A 363 -4.19 -18.16 7.05
C THR A 363 -4.35 -19.35 7.98
N VAL A 364 -3.69 -19.31 9.14
CA VAL A 364 -3.91 -20.28 10.21
C VAL A 364 -4.69 -19.59 11.32
N SER A 365 -5.85 -20.10 11.68
CA SER A 365 -6.66 -19.57 12.78
C SER A 365 -7.14 -20.66 13.71
N PHE A 366 -7.19 -20.35 15.01
CA PHE A 366 -7.63 -21.28 16.05
C PHE A 366 -7.91 -20.52 17.34
N TRP A 367 -8.69 -21.11 18.22
CA TRP A 367 -8.81 -20.66 19.61
C TRP A 367 -7.67 -21.21 20.44
N LEU A 368 -7.06 -20.35 21.25
CA LEU A 368 -5.92 -20.67 22.10
C LEU A 368 -6.19 -20.23 23.53
N LYS A 369 -5.88 -21.11 24.48
CA LYS A 369 -5.89 -20.76 25.91
C LYS A 369 -4.55 -21.10 26.53
N ILE A 370 -3.91 -20.09 27.12
CA ILE A 370 -2.60 -20.25 27.75
C ILE A 370 -2.73 -20.05 29.26
N PRO A 371 -2.17 -20.95 30.09
CA PRO A 371 -2.31 -20.84 31.52
C PRO A 371 -1.50 -19.67 32.10
N LYS A 372 -1.97 -19.08 33.20
CA LYS A 372 -1.24 -18.00 33.91
C LYS A 372 0.12 -18.45 34.46
N ASP A 373 0.25 -19.74 34.75
CA ASP A 373 1.50 -20.35 35.24
C ASP A 373 2.49 -20.71 34.11
N PHE A 374 2.31 -20.09 32.93
CA PHE A 374 3.15 -20.27 31.75
C PHE A 374 4.65 -20.12 32.08
N SER A 375 5.42 -21.07 31.56
CA SER A 375 6.88 -21.11 31.62
C SER A 375 7.46 -21.11 30.22
N ILE A 376 8.67 -20.57 30.05
CA ILE A 376 9.41 -20.59 28.78
C ILE A 376 9.63 -22.02 28.26
N ASN A 377 9.65 -23.01 29.14
CA ASN A 377 9.79 -24.43 28.77
C ASN A 377 8.52 -25.00 28.10
N HIS A 378 7.39 -24.30 28.21
CA HIS A 378 6.08 -24.70 27.68
C HIS A 378 5.63 -23.87 26.47
N ALA A 379 6.53 -23.05 25.92
CA ALA A 379 6.20 -21.98 24.98
C ALA A 379 6.15 -22.41 23.51
N TYR A 380 6.63 -23.61 23.15
CA TYR A 380 6.95 -23.91 21.75
C TYR A 380 5.93 -24.80 21.05
N GLY A 381 5.72 -24.52 19.76
CA GLY A 381 5.02 -25.36 18.79
C GLY A 381 3.53 -25.57 19.06
N VAL A 382 2.71 -24.52 19.05
CA VAL A 382 1.24 -24.69 19.07
C VAL A 382 0.79 -25.33 17.76
N VAL A 383 1.18 -24.74 16.63
CA VAL A 383 0.98 -25.25 15.27
C VAL A 383 2.26 -25.05 14.48
N ASN A 384 2.75 -26.08 13.79
CA ASN A 384 3.93 -25.96 12.94
C ASN A 384 4.01 -26.98 11.81
N TRP A 385 4.78 -26.65 10.77
CA TRP A 385 5.21 -27.56 9.69
C TRP A 385 6.43 -27.00 8.96
N GLY A 386 6.99 -27.77 8.03
CA GLY A 386 8.12 -27.39 7.19
C GLY A 386 9.45 -27.93 7.73
N LEU A 387 10.54 -27.22 7.44
CA LEU A 387 11.90 -27.65 7.76
C LEU A 387 12.53 -26.76 8.84
N GLN A 388 13.17 -27.36 9.85
CA GLN A 388 13.97 -26.62 10.84
C GLN A 388 15.29 -26.12 10.22
N GLN A 389 15.18 -25.17 9.30
CA GLN A 389 16.26 -24.48 8.61
C GLN A 389 15.84 -23.03 8.40
N ASP A 390 16.82 -22.14 8.27
CA ASP A 390 16.63 -20.69 8.06
C ASP A 390 15.50 -20.42 7.07
N TYR A 391 14.44 -19.79 7.59
CA TYR A 391 13.25 -19.32 6.88
C TYR A 391 12.33 -20.40 6.29
N ALA A 392 12.66 -21.67 6.49
CA ALA A 392 11.96 -22.82 5.92
C ALA A 392 10.94 -23.47 6.86
N ALA A 393 10.87 -23.02 8.11
CA ALA A 393 9.86 -23.45 9.07
C ALA A 393 8.64 -22.54 9.00
N TRP A 394 7.50 -23.04 9.48
CA TRP A 394 6.36 -22.22 9.88
C TRP A 394 5.94 -22.66 11.27
N GLN A 395 6.12 -21.82 12.30
CA GLN A 395 5.81 -22.19 13.68
C GLN A 395 5.11 -21.06 14.44
N ILE A 396 3.86 -21.31 14.80
CA ILE A 396 3.06 -20.43 15.66
C ILE A 396 3.22 -20.89 17.11
N SER A 397 3.53 -19.95 17.99
CA SER A 397 3.87 -20.20 19.38
C SER A 397 3.62 -18.96 20.25
N PRO A 398 3.42 -19.12 21.56
CA PRO A 398 3.67 -18.05 22.51
C PRO A 398 5.16 -17.70 22.51
N ASN A 399 5.49 -16.42 22.63
CA ASN A 399 6.87 -15.96 22.55
C ASN A 399 7.67 -16.47 23.78
N PRO A 400 8.71 -17.27 23.58
CA PRO A 400 9.58 -17.76 24.66
C PRO A 400 10.74 -16.81 24.97
N GLU A 401 11.10 -15.96 24.02
CA GLU A 401 12.39 -15.28 23.98
C GLU A 401 12.22 -13.79 24.25
N ALA A 402 12.72 -13.34 25.40
CA ALA A 402 12.62 -11.95 25.82
C ALA A 402 13.36 -10.98 24.89
N ILE A 403 14.35 -11.47 24.12
CA ILE A 403 15.08 -10.70 23.11
C ILE A 403 14.23 -10.41 21.87
N ASP A 404 13.35 -11.35 21.51
CA ASP A 404 12.45 -11.21 20.35
C ASP A 404 11.23 -10.37 20.70
N GLY A 405 10.83 -10.30 21.97
CA GLY A 405 9.71 -9.50 22.44
C GLY A 405 9.26 -9.91 23.84
N PRO A 406 8.18 -9.33 24.39
CA PRO A 406 7.67 -9.76 25.69
C PRO A 406 7.26 -11.24 25.70
N LEU A 407 7.41 -11.91 26.84
CA LEU A 407 7.08 -13.33 26.98
C LEU A 407 5.56 -13.58 26.82
N GLY A 408 5.20 -14.72 26.24
CA GLY A 408 3.81 -15.17 26.11
C GLY A 408 2.96 -14.42 25.08
N ARG A 409 3.57 -13.53 24.28
CA ARG A 409 2.92 -12.86 23.15
C ARG A 409 2.76 -13.80 21.96
N LEU A 410 1.77 -13.59 21.11
CA LEU A 410 1.67 -14.35 19.86
C LEU A 410 2.96 -14.20 19.05
N ARG A 411 3.53 -15.31 18.59
CA ARG A 411 4.73 -15.34 17.77
C ARG A 411 4.54 -16.29 16.60
N ILE A 412 4.94 -15.82 15.42
CA ILE A 412 5.19 -16.66 14.25
C ILE A 412 6.69 -16.61 13.97
N GLY A 413 7.32 -17.78 13.91
CA GLY A 413 8.73 -17.92 13.56
C GLY A 413 8.91 -18.80 12.34
N THR A 414 9.87 -18.44 11.49
CA THR A 414 10.28 -19.25 10.33
C THR A 414 11.69 -19.82 10.47
N TYR A 415 12.23 -19.85 11.70
CA TYR A 415 13.61 -20.19 12.05
C TYR A 415 14.61 -19.10 11.63
N GLN A 416 15.32 -18.54 12.62
CA GLN A 416 16.13 -17.29 12.53
C GLN A 416 15.36 -16.01 12.15
N ALA A 417 14.05 -16.09 11.99
CA ALA A 417 13.21 -14.93 11.74
C ALA A 417 11.86 -15.08 12.45
N GLN A 418 11.35 -13.97 12.98
CA GLN A 418 10.10 -13.95 13.73
C GLN A 418 9.36 -12.63 13.61
N VAL A 419 8.06 -12.70 13.92
CA VAL A 419 7.22 -11.56 14.23
C VAL A 419 6.52 -11.85 15.55
N VAL A 420 6.58 -10.89 16.47
CA VAL A 420 5.97 -11.00 17.80
C VAL A 420 4.90 -9.93 17.95
N GLY A 421 3.71 -10.35 18.39
CA GLY A 421 2.58 -9.48 18.72
C GLY A 421 2.77 -8.74 20.04
N SER A 422 1.72 -8.09 20.51
CA SER A 422 1.76 -7.19 21.67
C SER A 422 0.85 -7.61 22.82
N THR A 423 -0.16 -8.44 22.57
CA THR A 423 -1.14 -8.90 23.56
C THR A 423 -0.64 -10.10 24.36
N ASP A 424 -0.70 -10.01 25.70
CA ASP A 424 -0.36 -11.12 26.60
C ASP A 424 -1.48 -12.14 26.58
N LEU A 425 -1.17 -13.37 26.14
CA LEU A 425 -2.15 -14.44 26.05
C LEU A 425 -2.22 -15.29 27.33
N ARG A 426 -1.39 -15.01 28.34
CA ARG A 426 -1.21 -15.82 29.56
C ARG A 426 -2.19 -15.45 30.68
N ASP A 427 -3.48 -15.63 30.45
CA ASP A 427 -4.53 -15.17 31.37
C ASP A 427 -5.62 -16.21 31.68
N ASP A 428 -5.40 -17.48 31.32
CA ASP A 428 -6.36 -18.59 31.41
C ASP A 428 -7.66 -18.38 30.61
N GLN A 429 -7.73 -17.39 29.70
CA GLN A 429 -8.88 -17.16 28.83
C GLN A 429 -8.66 -17.75 27.43
N TRP A 430 -9.76 -17.95 26.72
CA TRP A 430 -9.74 -18.30 25.31
C TRP A 430 -9.55 -17.03 24.48
N HIS A 431 -8.58 -17.06 23.57
CA HIS A 431 -8.33 -16.03 22.58
C HIS A 431 -8.41 -16.60 21.18
N HIS A 432 -9.03 -15.89 20.25
CA HIS A 432 -9.05 -16.29 18.85
C HIS A 432 -7.79 -15.76 18.15
N ILE A 433 -6.96 -16.65 17.66
CA ILE A 433 -5.71 -16.34 16.99
C ILE A 433 -5.91 -16.48 15.49
N ALA A 434 -5.40 -15.53 14.70
CA ALA A 434 -5.19 -15.73 13.27
C ALA A 434 -3.83 -15.18 12.80
N VAL A 435 -3.11 -15.96 12.03
CA VAL A 435 -1.83 -15.60 11.41
C VAL A 435 -1.99 -15.66 9.90
N VAL A 436 -1.86 -14.52 9.25
CA VAL A 436 -2.10 -14.34 7.82
C VAL A 436 -0.78 -14.03 7.11
N LEU A 437 -0.38 -14.88 6.17
CA LEU A 437 0.63 -14.58 5.15
C LEU A 437 -0.10 -14.38 3.82
N TYR A 438 0.17 -13.29 3.12
CA TYR A 438 -0.56 -12.98 1.87
C TYR A 438 0.25 -13.10 0.59
N GLY A 439 1.45 -13.68 0.67
CA GLY A 439 2.30 -13.99 -0.48
C GLY A 439 2.74 -12.77 -1.30
N GLY A 440 3.38 -13.04 -2.44
CA GLY A 440 3.92 -12.03 -3.36
C GLY A 440 5.29 -12.43 -3.92
N GLU A 441 5.76 -11.77 -4.99
CA GLU A 441 7.00 -12.16 -5.69
C GLU A 441 8.27 -12.17 -4.80
N THR A 442 8.24 -11.50 -3.65
CA THR A 442 9.31 -11.49 -2.63
C THR A 442 8.74 -11.40 -1.20
N SER A 443 7.98 -12.39 -0.76
CA SER A 443 7.34 -12.35 0.56
C SER A 443 8.36 -12.33 1.70
N ASN A 444 8.19 -11.37 2.62
CA ASN A 444 9.10 -11.17 3.75
C ASN A 444 8.33 -11.18 5.07
N ILE A 445 8.81 -11.92 6.07
CA ILE A 445 8.09 -12.10 7.33
C ILE A 445 7.77 -10.78 8.04
N ALA A 446 8.66 -9.78 7.99
CA ALA A 446 8.42 -8.46 8.58
C ALA A 446 7.26 -7.70 7.92
N THR A 447 7.07 -7.89 6.62
CA THR A 447 6.22 -7.04 5.81
C THR A 447 5.04 -7.76 5.21
N HIS A 448 4.94 -9.08 5.29
CA HIS A 448 3.90 -9.90 4.64
C HIS A 448 3.11 -10.77 5.61
N VAL A 449 3.36 -10.65 6.92
CA VAL A 449 2.63 -11.38 7.95
C VAL A 449 1.82 -10.43 8.81
N LEU A 450 0.52 -10.69 8.91
CA LEU A 450 -0.40 -10.01 9.81
C LEU A 450 -0.80 -10.97 10.92
N LEU A 451 -0.79 -10.47 12.15
CA LEU A 451 -1.19 -11.18 13.34
C LEU A 451 -2.52 -10.61 13.83
N TYR A 452 -3.46 -11.47 14.22
CA TYR A 452 -4.73 -11.07 14.80
C TYR A 452 -4.96 -11.83 16.12
N VAL A 453 -5.46 -11.11 17.12
CA VAL A 453 -5.92 -11.65 18.40
C VAL A 453 -7.33 -11.12 18.63
N ASP A 454 -8.28 -12.02 18.91
CA ASP A 454 -9.70 -11.72 19.14
C ASP A 454 -10.36 -10.94 18.00
N GLY A 455 -9.98 -11.28 16.75
CA GLY A 455 -10.48 -10.63 15.54
C GLY A 455 -9.90 -9.24 15.27
N GLU A 456 -9.02 -8.75 16.15
CA GLU A 456 -8.35 -7.46 16.04
C GLU A 456 -6.90 -7.63 15.60
N LEU A 457 -6.43 -6.73 14.73
CA LEU A 457 -5.04 -6.77 14.27
C LEU A 457 -4.08 -6.38 15.40
N GLU A 458 -3.10 -7.25 15.63
CA GLU A 458 -2.03 -7.05 16.58
C GLU A 458 -1.01 -6.03 16.07
N ARG A 459 -0.58 -5.16 16.99
CA ARG A 459 0.66 -4.42 16.81
C ARG A 459 1.82 -5.40 16.92
N THR A 460 2.75 -5.29 15.97
CA THR A 460 3.91 -6.17 15.88
C THR A 460 5.16 -5.43 16.30
N GLN A 461 6.07 -6.13 16.98
CA GLN A 461 7.37 -5.62 17.44
C GLN A 461 8.48 -6.54 16.92
N ASN A 462 9.70 -6.00 16.81
CA ASN A 462 10.94 -6.75 16.51
C ASN A 462 10.81 -7.72 15.34
N LYS A 463 10.43 -7.17 14.18
CA LYS A 463 10.22 -7.93 12.95
C LYS A 463 11.57 -8.29 12.31
N SER A 464 11.80 -9.56 12.04
CA SER A 464 12.98 -9.99 11.28
C SER A 464 12.77 -9.77 9.78
N ILE A 465 13.78 -9.28 9.06
CA ILE A 465 13.73 -9.20 7.58
C ILE A 465 14.21 -10.53 7.02
N ALA A 466 13.28 -11.37 6.59
CA ALA A 466 13.61 -12.66 6.00
C ALA A 466 12.60 -13.06 4.93
N LYS A 467 13.09 -13.57 3.80
CA LYS A 467 12.22 -14.18 2.78
C LYS A 467 11.63 -15.45 3.37
N ILE A 468 10.31 -15.58 3.35
CA ILE A 468 9.65 -16.84 3.74
C ILE A 468 9.79 -17.81 2.59
N ASP A 469 10.25 -19.03 2.86
CA ASP A 469 10.32 -20.11 1.86
C ASP A 469 10.12 -21.45 2.56
N THR A 470 8.87 -21.74 2.96
CA THR A 470 8.55 -22.94 3.72
C THR A 470 8.79 -24.21 2.89
N LEU A 471 9.83 -24.97 3.22
CA LEU A 471 10.21 -26.13 2.43
C LEU A 471 9.43 -27.38 2.83
N LEU A 472 8.70 -27.95 1.87
CA LEU A 472 7.95 -29.20 2.03
C LEU A 472 8.66 -30.41 1.41
N ASP A 473 9.38 -30.20 0.30
CA ASP A 473 10.02 -31.25 -0.51
C ASP A 473 11.42 -31.64 0.00
N HIS A 474 11.60 -31.71 1.32
CA HIS A 474 12.87 -32.14 1.93
C HIS A 474 12.65 -33.37 2.82
N PRO A 475 13.57 -34.36 2.87
CA PRO A 475 13.39 -35.58 3.69
C PRO A 475 13.26 -35.35 5.20
N LEU A 476 13.68 -34.18 5.69
CA LEU A 476 13.54 -33.75 7.08
C LEU A 476 12.40 -32.76 7.29
N SER A 477 11.66 -32.39 6.24
CA SER A 477 10.46 -31.58 6.39
C SER A 477 9.41 -32.37 7.17
N ARG A 478 8.74 -31.67 8.07
CA ARG A 478 7.72 -32.25 8.96
C ARG A 478 6.34 -31.77 8.52
N PRO A 479 5.33 -32.66 8.53
CA PRO A 479 3.96 -32.27 8.27
C PRO A 479 3.39 -31.43 9.42
N LEU A 480 2.17 -30.93 9.23
CA LEU A 480 1.47 -30.17 10.24
C LEU A 480 1.36 -30.98 11.54
N SER A 481 1.92 -30.38 12.60
CA SER A 481 2.01 -30.92 13.94
C SER A 481 1.52 -29.89 14.97
N LEU A 482 0.96 -30.39 16.06
CA LEU A 482 0.38 -29.58 17.15
C LEU A 482 1.01 -29.97 18.48
N GLY A 483 1.28 -28.98 19.33
CA GLY A 483 1.74 -29.20 20.70
C GLY A 483 3.22 -29.57 20.88
N ARG A 484 4.02 -29.59 19.80
CA ARG A 484 5.45 -29.98 19.80
C ARG A 484 6.28 -29.02 18.95
N ASN A 485 7.49 -28.69 19.39
CA ASN A 485 8.45 -27.88 18.63
C ASN A 485 8.90 -28.59 17.33
N ILE A 486 8.95 -27.85 16.21
CA ILE A 486 9.37 -28.38 14.90
C ILE A 486 10.79 -28.94 14.92
N GLY A 487 11.63 -28.45 15.83
CA GLY A 487 13.02 -28.91 15.94
C GLY A 487 13.24 -30.16 16.77
N TYR A 488 12.22 -30.60 17.53
CA TYR A 488 12.44 -31.61 18.54
C TYR A 488 12.70 -32.99 17.92
N GLU A 489 13.87 -33.58 18.20
CA GLU A 489 14.19 -34.99 17.92
C GLU A 489 14.21 -35.79 19.23
N ASP A 490 13.70 -37.03 19.25
CA ASP A 490 13.50 -37.88 20.45
C ASP A 490 14.80 -38.20 21.25
N LYS A 491 15.96 -37.64 20.86
CA LYS A 491 17.27 -37.79 21.50
C LYS A 491 18.01 -36.46 21.71
N ALA A 492 17.37 -35.32 21.49
CA ALA A 492 17.98 -34.01 21.70
C ALA A 492 18.20 -33.78 23.22
N GLN A 493 19.43 -33.98 23.68
CA GLN A 493 19.78 -33.84 25.11
C GLN A 493 19.80 -32.39 25.62
N HIS A 494 19.67 -31.41 24.73
CA HIS A 494 19.89 -29.98 25.04
C HIS A 494 18.64 -29.11 24.86
N GLU A 495 17.53 -29.64 24.33
CA GLU A 495 16.30 -28.88 24.13
C GLU A 495 15.35 -29.13 25.30
N GLN A 496 15.31 -28.22 26.29
CA GLN A 496 14.35 -28.30 27.41
C GLN A 496 12.96 -27.75 27.06
N GLN A 497 12.77 -27.29 25.82
CA GLN A 497 11.62 -26.54 25.33
C GLN A 497 10.94 -27.32 24.20
N MET A 498 10.22 -28.38 24.57
CA MET A 498 9.82 -29.43 23.61
C MET A 498 8.32 -29.41 23.29
N PHE A 499 7.49 -29.14 24.30
CA PHE A 499 6.04 -29.30 24.21
C PHE A 499 5.30 -28.06 24.71
N PHE A 500 4.15 -27.80 24.11
CA PHE A 500 3.26 -26.71 24.49
C PHE A 500 2.40 -27.09 25.70
N LYS A 501 2.18 -26.15 26.63
CA LYS A 501 1.16 -26.29 27.69
C LYS A 501 0.04 -25.28 27.46
N GLY A 502 -1.18 -25.78 27.33
CA GLY A 502 -2.37 -24.97 27.11
C GLY A 502 -3.43 -25.73 26.33
N ALA A 503 -4.48 -25.05 25.90
CA ALA A 503 -5.57 -25.67 25.17
C ALA A 503 -5.78 -25.03 23.80
N LEU A 504 -6.27 -25.84 22.86
CA LEU A 504 -6.51 -25.45 21.48
C LEU A 504 -7.89 -25.94 21.04
N ASP A 505 -8.59 -25.11 20.27
CA ASP A 505 -9.92 -25.40 19.74
C ASP A 505 -10.07 -24.83 18.31
N GLU A 506 -10.90 -25.47 17.49
CA GLU A 506 -11.27 -25.06 16.12
C GLU A 506 -10.09 -24.62 15.22
N LEU A 507 -9.16 -25.52 14.89
CA LEU A 507 -8.03 -25.20 13.99
C LEU A 507 -8.45 -25.15 12.54
N TYR A 508 -8.29 -23.99 11.91
CA TYR A 508 -8.42 -23.78 10.47
C TYR A 508 -7.08 -23.48 9.82
N VAL A 509 -6.86 -24.03 8.63
CA VAL A 509 -5.77 -23.69 7.73
C VAL A 509 -6.36 -23.39 6.36
N HIS A 510 -6.24 -22.14 5.90
CA HIS A 510 -6.71 -21.69 4.59
C HIS A 510 -5.53 -21.45 3.65
N GLU A 511 -5.67 -21.82 2.38
CA GLU A 511 -4.74 -21.47 1.29
C GLU A 511 -5.06 -20.09 0.70
N ALA A 512 -5.30 -19.12 1.59
CA ALA A 512 -5.60 -17.76 1.23
C ALA A 512 -5.24 -16.82 2.37
N ALA A 513 -5.02 -15.55 2.05
CA ALA A 513 -4.97 -14.50 3.04
C ALA A 513 -6.37 -14.00 3.36
N LEU A 514 -6.89 -14.35 4.54
CA LEU A 514 -8.20 -13.90 4.97
C LEU A 514 -8.19 -12.41 5.32
N SER A 515 -9.29 -11.73 4.99
CA SER A 515 -9.57 -10.38 5.47
C SER A 515 -9.92 -10.38 6.97
N GLN A 516 -9.80 -9.23 7.65
CA GLN A 516 -10.23 -9.10 9.04
C GLN A 516 -11.71 -9.50 9.21
N GLN A 517 -12.58 -9.11 8.27
CA GLN A 517 -14.00 -9.45 8.33
C GLN A 517 -14.23 -10.97 8.32
N GLN A 518 -13.52 -11.70 7.45
CA GLN A 518 -13.58 -13.16 7.41
C GLN A 518 -13.04 -13.79 8.71
N ILE A 519 -11.96 -13.22 9.28
CA ILE A 519 -11.42 -13.67 10.58
C ILE A 519 -12.45 -13.45 11.70
N GLN A 520 -13.11 -12.30 11.74
CA GLN A 520 -14.17 -12.02 12.70
C GLN A 520 -15.40 -12.92 12.50
N GLN A 521 -15.72 -13.32 11.27
CA GLN A 521 -16.77 -14.29 11.00
C GLN A 521 -16.40 -15.68 11.53
N LEU A 522 -15.20 -16.18 11.26
CA LEU A 522 -14.71 -17.44 11.82
C LEU A 522 -14.75 -17.43 13.34
N MET A 523 -14.25 -16.35 13.97
CA MET A 523 -14.27 -16.20 15.43
C MET A 523 -15.69 -16.30 16.00
N ASN A 524 -16.66 -15.58 15.41
CA ASN A 524 -18.00 -15.46 15.98
C ASN A 524 -18.93 -16.62 15.61
N GLN A 525 -18.72 -17.25 14.45
CA GLN A 525 -19.67 -18.20 13.85
C GLN A 525 -19.09 -19.59 13.57
N ASN A 526 -17.77 -19.76 13.72
CA ASN A 526 -17.04 -20.97 13.33
C ASN A 526 -17.27 -21.37 11.87
N LYS A 527 -17.46 -20.39 10.99
CA LYS A 527 -17.64 -20.56 9.55
C LYS A 527 -17.46 -19.23 8.81
N LEU A 528 -17.09 -19.29 7.54
CA LEU A 528 -17.17 -18.16 6.62
C LEU A 528 -18.60 -18.10 6.04
N ALA A 529 -19.23 -16.92 6.10
CA ALA A 529 -20.59 -16.74 5.60
C ALA A 529 -20.60 -16.40 4.11
N LEU A 530 -21.57 -16.95 3.37
CA LEU A 530 -21.86 -16.53 2.00
C LEU A 530 -22.46 -15.12 2.02
N GLU A 531 -22.03 -14.22 1.12
CA GLU A 531 -22.58 -12.85 1.00
C GLU A 531 -24.12 -12.81 0.79
N ASN A 532 -24.79 -13.95 0.55
CA ASN A 532 -26.23 -14.03 0.37
C ASN A 532 -27.06 -14.32 1.64
N GLU A 533 -26.46 -14.48 2.83
CA GLU A 533 -27.23 -14.71 4.07
C GLU A 533 -27.54 -13.44 4.88
N SER A 534 -27.09 -12.25 4.43
CA SER A 534 -27.31 -10.98 5.14
C SER A 534 -28.33 -10.06 4.45
N ILE A 535 -29.45 -10.61 3.99
CA ILE A 535 -30.71 -9.84 3.87
C ILE A 535 -31.89 -10.77 4.22
N LYS A 536 -32.27 -10.85 5.49
CA LYS A 536 -33.65 -11.11 5.91
C LYS A 536 -33.98 -10.44 7.23
#